data_AF-A0A0F9C512-F1
#
_entry.id   AF-A0A0F9C512-F1
#
_cell.length_a   1.000
_cell.length_b   1.000
_cell.length_c   1.000
_cell.angle_alpha   90.00
_cell.angle_beta   90.00
_cell.angle_gamma   90.00
#
_symmetry.space_group_name_H-M   'P 1'
#
loop_
_entity.id
_entity.type
_entity.pdbx_description
1 polymer ?
#
loop_
_entity_poly.entity_id
_entity_poly.type
_entity_poly.pdbx_seq_one_letter_code
_entity_poly.pdbx_strand_id
1 'polypeptide(L)'
;PSKPKVFWDPIAGPPPQGQGTVIVMVRDFNTMSTVFDWLNSGQHDFQSVVLDSVTELQKRCIDALVGTSQMRIQDFGALLREMEALIRKFRDLHMHATNPIPVVVLITTTKMDNEGTFRPHVQGQLNLSLPYFVDVVGYLHTGLNGETGQMERKLLVTSIPGFIAKDRTNRLGYEFVNPNIETMLTQIYGG
;
A
#
# COMPACT_ATOMS: atom_id res chain seq x y z
N PRO A 1 -10.28 16.28 -18.64
CA PRO A 1 -8.96 15.81 -19.13
C PRO A 1 -8.06 15.42 -17.94
N SER A 2 -7.55 14.18 -17.89
CA SER A 2 -6.56 13.80 -16.86
C SER A 2 -5.30 14.65 -17.07
N LYS A 3 -4.80 15.29 -16.00
CA LYS A 3 -3.50 15.99 -16.05
C LYS A 3 -2.42 15.05 -16.59
N PRO A 4 -1.41 15.56 -17.33
CA PRO A 4 -0.32 14.72 -17.81
C PRO A 4 0.38 14.02 -16.64
N LYS A 5 0.74 12.76 -16.84
CA LYS A 5 1.48 11.97 -15.84
C LYS A 5 2.89 12.51 -15.70
N VAL A 6 3.34 12.70 -14.46
CA VAL A 6 4.71 13.12 -14.15
C VAL A 6 5.48 11.89 -13.66
N PHE A 7 6.56 11.56 -14.34
CA PHE A 7 7.44 10.46 -13.96
C PHE A 7 8.68 11.01 -13.26
N TRP A 8 9.14 10.30 -12.23
CA TRP A 8 10.35 10.63 -11.49
C TRP A 8 11.27 9.42 -11.42
N ASP A 9 12.54 9.66 -11.72
CA ASP A 9 13.63 8.73 -11.50
C ASP A 9 14.37 9.13 -10.21
N PRO A 10 14.22 8.37 -9.11
CA PRO A 10 14.83 8.69 -7.82
C PRO A 10 16.36 8.56 -7.82
N ILE A 11 16.93 7.84 -8.79
CA ILE A 11 18.37 7.67 -8.95
C ILE A 11 18.97 8.91 -9.62
N ALA A 12 18.23 9.52 -10.55
CA ALA A 12 18.69 10.69 -11.29
C ALA A 12 18.68 11.99 -10.46
N GLY A 13 17.84 12.09 -9.42
CA GLY A 13 17.79 13.29 -8.59
C GLY A 13 16.57 13.41 -7.68
N PRO A 14 16.39 14.59 -7.05
CA PRO A 14 15.32 14.84 -6.08
C PRO A 14 13.92 14.75 -6.73
N PRO A 15 12.87 14.53 -5.92
CA PRO A 15 11.50 14.52 -6.42
C PRO A 15 11.10 15.89 -7.00
N PRO A 16 10.34 15.92 -8.10
CA PRO A 16 9.74 17.15 -8.61
C PRO A 16 8.82 17.78 -7.57
N GLN A 17 8.95 19.10 -7.36
CA GLN A 17 8.11 19.87 -6.45
C GLN A 17 6.89 20.47 -7.16
N GLY A 18 5.85 20.76 -6.39
CA GLY A 18 4.61 21.42 -6.85
C GLY A 18 3.74 20.53 -7.74
N GLN A 19 3.97 19.22 -7.73
CA GLN A 19 3.22 18.27 -8.56
C GLN A 19 2.11 17.60 -7.75
N GLY A 20 0.95 17.39 -8.38
CA GLY A 20 -0.17 16.70 -7.72
C GLY A 20 0.08 15.19 -7.53
N THR A 21 0.61 14.52 -8.55
CA THR A 21 0.96 13.10 -8.48
C THR A 21 2.24 12.86 -9.27
N VAL A 22 3.21 12.23 -8.62
CA VAL A 22 4.48 11.81 -9.23
C VAL A 22 4.53 10.29 -9.23
N ILE A 23 4.98 9.70 -10.34
CA ILE A 23 5.01 8.26 -10.55
C ILE A 23 6.46 7.80 -10.65
N VAL A 24 6.84 6.81 -9.82
CA VAL A 24 8.13 6.12 -9.92
C VAL A 24 7.90 4.73 -10.50
N MET A 25 8.64 4.39 -11.55
CA MET A 25 8.61 3.05 -12.13
C MET A 25 9.63 2.15 -11.43
N VAL A 26 9.16 1.38 -10.45
CA VAL A 26 10.03 0.47 -9.68
C VAL A 26 10.27 -0.82 -10.47
N ARG A 27 11.48 -0.97 -11.02
CA ARG A 27 11.88 -2.16 -11.81
C ARG A 27 12.78 -3.11 -11.04
N ASP A 28 13.39 -2.63 -9.97
CA ASP A 28 14.27 -3.37 -9.07
C ASP A 28 14.08 -2.89 -7.63
N PHE A 29 14.59 -3.67 -6.69
CA PHE A 29 14.43 -3.40 -5.27
C PHE A 29 15.25 -2.18 -4.80
N ASN A 30 16.38 -1.88 -5.46
CA ASN A 30 17.22 -0.73 -5.12
C ASN A 30 16.50 0.60 -5.37
N THR A 31 15.75 0.70 -6.47
CA THR A 31 14.90 1.86 -6.79
C THR A 31 13.96 2.15 -5.62
N MET A 32 13.37 1.13 -5.01
CA MET A 32 12.48 1.30 -3.86
C MET A 32 13.22 1.83 -2.62
N SER A 33 14.45 1.36 -2.37
CA SER A 33 15.30 1.91 -1.30
C SER A 33 15.60 3.39 -1.53
N THR A 34 15.95 3.79 -2.76
CA THR A 34 16.22 5.20 -3.09
C THR A 34 14.97 6.08 -2.96
N VAL A 35 13.79 5.59 -3.33
CA VAL A 35 12.52 6.30 -3.06
C VAL A 35 12.36 6.51 -1.57
N PHE A 36 12.52 5.47 -0.76
CA PHE A 36 12.41 5.59 0.68
C PHE A 36 13.39 6.62 1.25
N ASP A 37 14.64 6.62 0.80
CA ASP A 37 15.66 7.56 1.29
C ASP A 37 15.28 9.02 0.99
N TRP A 38 14.74 9.31 -0.20
CA TRP A 38 14.22 10.63 -0.53
C TRP A 38 13.05 11.04 0.37
N LEU A 39 12.08 10.15 0.58
CA LEU A 39 10.94 10.43 1.45
C LEU A 39 11.40 10.63 2.92
N ASN A 40 12.29 9.77 3.40
CA ASN A 40 12.84 9.83 4.75
C ASN A 40 13.83 10.99 4.95
N SER A 41 14.34 11.62 3.87
CA SER A 41 15.12 12.85 3.99
C SER A 41 14.25 14.06 4.37
N GLY A 42 12.94 13.98 4.18
CA GLY A 42 12.00 15.08 4.32
C GLY A 42 12.11 16.14 3.21
N GLN A 43 12.93 15.95 2.18
CA GLN A 43 13.09 16.89 1.06
C GLN A 43 12.06 16.62 -0.05
N HIS A 44 10.78 16.69 0.30
CA HIS A 44 9.65 16.51 -0.63
C HIS A 44 8.44 17.32 -0.14
N ASP A 45 7.43 17.48 -0.99
CA ASP A 45 6.14 18.11 -0.64
C ASP A 45 4.97 17.11 -0.60
N PHE A 46 5.25 15.82 -0.79
CA PHE A 46 4.24 14.76 -0.78
C PHE A 46 3.50 14.62 0.56
N GLN A 47 2.17 14.53 0.48
CA GLN A 47 1.27 14.28 1.61
C GLN A 47 0.79 12.82 1.67
N SER A 48 1.07 12.04 0.63
CA SER A 48 0.73 10.63 0.59
C SER A 48 1.73 9.86 -0.26
N VAL A 49 1.87 8.57 0.03
CA VAL A 49 2.63 7.63 -0.79
C VAL A 49 1.80 6.37 -0.99
N VAL A 50 1.81 5.86 -2.23
CA VAL A 50 1.08 4.65 -2.62
C VAL A 50 2.06 3.61 -3.15
N LEU A 51 2.10 2.44 -2.52
CA LEU A 51 2.84 1.28 -3.02
C LEU A 51 1.90 0.37 -3.80
N ASP A 52 1.92 0.49 -5.13
CA ASP A 52 1.11 -0.29 -6.06
C ASP A 52 1.98 -1.19 -6.96
N SER A 53 2.09 -2.49 -6.72
CA SER A 53 1.52 -3.26 -5.61
C SER A 53 2.59 -3.91 -4.77
N VAL A 54 2.30 -4.15 -3.50
CA VAL A 54 3.18 -4.90 -2.59
C VAL A 54 3.37 -6.35 -3.08
N THR A 55 2.40 -6.92 -3.79
CA THR A 55 2.52 -8.23 -4.45
C THR A 55 3.63 -8.23 -5.50
N GLU A 56 3.70 -7.20 -6.34
CA GLU A 56 4.76 -7.07 -7.35
C GLU A 56 6.11 -6.72 -6.71
N LEU A 57 6.11 -5.84 -5.70
CA LEU A 57 7.31 -5.50 -4.93
C LEU A 57 7.94 -6.72 -4.27
N GLN A 58 7.14 -7.66 -3.76
CA GLN A 58 7.65 -8.92 -3.21
C GLN A 58 8.38 -9.76 -4.26
N LYS A 59 7.89 -9.81 -5.50
CA LYS A 59 8.59 -10.50 -6.59
C LYS A 59 9.92 -9.84 -6.90
N ARG A 60 9.98 -8.51 -6.93
CA ARG A 60 11.24 -7.76 -7.11
C ARG A 60 12.24 -8.05 -5.99
N CYS A 61 11.75 -8.23 -4.76
CA CYS A 61 12.58 -8.64 -3.63
C CYS A 61 13.10 -10.08 -3.79
N ILE A 62 12.26 -11.02 -4.26
CA ILE A 62 12.68 -12.39 -4.59
C ILE A 62 13.76 -12.37 -5.67
N ASP A 63 13.55 -11.62 -6.76
CA ASP A 63 14.52 -11.49 -7.86
C ASP A 63 15.86 -10.94 -7.34
N ALA A 64 15.83 -9.98 -6.40
CA ALA A 64 17.04 -9.43 -5.79
C ALA A 64 17.76 -10.44 -4.86
N LEU A 65 17.02 -11.32 -4.19
CA LEU A 65 17.57 -12.30 -3.24
C LEU A 65 18.16 -13.54 -3.92
N VAL A 66 17.47 -14.08 -4.92
CA VAL A 66 17.81 -15.39 -5.53
C VAL A 66 17.92 -15.36 -7.05
N GLY A 67 17.66 -14.22 -7.69
CA GLY A 67 17.60 -14.11 -9.15
C GLY A 67 16.52 -15.03 -9.70
N THR A 68 16.90 -15.89 -10.65
CA THR A 68 16.03 -16.91 -11.24
C THR A 68 16.06 -18.26 -10.51
N SER A 69 16.83 -18.36 -9.42
CA SER A 69 16.99 -19.61 -8.68
C SER A 69 15.74 -19.92 -7.85
N GLN A 70 15.48 -21.21 -7.63
CA GLN A 70 14.42 -21.63 -6.72
C GLN A 70 14.73 -21.19 -5.29
N MET A 71 13.76 -20.60 -4.59
CA MET A 71 13.91 -20.23 -3.19
C MET A 71 14.10 -21.45 -2.30
N ARG A 72 15.11 -21.38 -1.42
CA ARG A 72 15.34 -22.33 -0.32
C ARG A 72 14.66 -21.81 0.95
N ILE A 73 14.54 -22.67 1.95
CA ILE A 73 13.88 -22.34 3.24
C ILE A 73 14.47 -21.06 3.88
N GLN A 74 15.79 -20.89 3.84
CA GLN A 74 16.46 -19.71 4.38
C GLN A 74 16.10 -18.40 3.63
N ASP A 75 15.85 -18.51 2.31
CA ASP A 75 15.57 -17.38 1.44
C ASP A 75 14.16 -16.82 1.74
N PHE A 76 13.19 -17.67 2.12
CA PHE A 76 11.88 -17.24 2.63
C PHE A 76 11.98 -16.42 3.92
N GLY A 77 12.89 -16.81 4.82
CA GLY A 77 13.15 -16.06 6.05
C GLY A 77 13.76 -14.69 5.77
N ALA A 78 14.66 -14.60 4.79
CA ALA A 78 15.23 -13.33 4.33
C ALA A 78 14.16 -12.45 3.67
N LEU A 79 13.37 -13.00 2.76
CA LEU A 79 12.26 -12.30 2.10
C LEU A 79 11.29 -11.68 3.10
N LEU A 80 10.89 -12.44 4.13
CA LEU A 80 9.99 -11.92 5.16
C LEU A 80 10.61 -10.73 5.91
N ARG A 81 11.87 -10.84 6.34
CA ARG A 81 12.56 -9.75 7.04
C ARG A 81 12.68 -8.49 6.20
N GLU A 82 13.09 -8.63 4.94
CA GLU A 82 13.25 -7.50 4.01
C GLU A 82 11.91 -6.80 3.75
N MET A 83 10.87 -7.57 3.42
CA MET A 83 9.55 -7.00 3.12
C MET A 83 8.93 -6.34 4.34
N GLU A 84 8.99 -6.97 5.52
CA GLU A 84 8.45 -6.36 6.72
C GLU A 84 9.24 -5.12 7.16
N ALA A 85 10.57 -5.14 7.04
CA ALA A 85 11.41 -3.97 7.31
C ALA A 85 11.03 -2.81 6.39
N LEU A 86 10.83 -3.08 5.10
CA LEU A 86 10.41 -2.09 4.12
C LEU A 86 9.02 -1.53 4.44
N ILE A 87 8.02 -2.38 4.70
CA ILE A 87 6.66 -1.95 5.03
C ILE A 87 6.65 -1.09 6.31
N ARG A 88 7.39 -1.51 7.34
CA ARG A 88 7.54 -0.73 8.58
C ARG A 88 8.19 0.62 8.32
N LYS A 89 9.28 0.66 7.55
CA LYS A 89 9.95 1.90 7.13
C LYS A 89 8.97 2.88 6.47
N PHE A 90 8.21 2.42 5.48
CA PHE A 90 7.22 3.28 4.82
C PHE A 90 6.13 3.75 5.79
N ARG A 91 5.55 2.86 6.59
CA ARG A 91 4.58 3.23 7.63
C ARG A 91 5.13 4.31 8.56
N ASP A 92 6.38 4.18 8.97
CA ASP A 92 7.03 5.09 9.92
C ASP A 92 7.26 6.51 9.34
N LEU A 93 7.16 6.69 8.01
CA LEU A 93 7.14 8.02 7.40
C LEU A 93 5.98 8.89 7.89
N HIS A 94 4.87 8.28 8.36
CA HIS A 94 3.78 8.99 9.01
C HIS A 94 4.22 9.73 10.29
N MET A 95 5.26 9.24 10.95
CA MET A 95 5.80 9.77 12.21
C MET A 95 7.15 10.48 11.99
N HIS A 96 7.51 10.81 10.74
CA HIS A 96 8.78 11.45 10.45
C HIS A 96 8.90 12.82 11.15
N ALA A 97 10.07 13.10 11.73
CA ALA A 97 10.22 14.16 12.72
C ALA A 97 10.06 15.59 12.17
N THR A 98 10.40 15.82 10.90
CA THR A 98 10.44 17.16 10.30
C THR A 98 9.41 17.35 9.18
N ASN A 99 9.15 16.29 8.41
CA ASN A 99 8.21 16.31 7.30
C ASN A 99 7.52 14.94 7.20
N PRO A 100 6.45 14.70 7.99
CA PRO A 100 5.71 13.46 7.96
C PRO A 100 4.96 13.30 6.63
N ILE A 101 4.79 12.05 6.19
CA ILE A 101 3.84 11.69 5.13
C ILE A 101 2.59 11.15 5.81
N PRO A 102 1.50 11.95 5.93
CA PRO A 102 0.35 11.54 6.72
C PRO A 102 -0.30 10.24 6.25
N VAL A 103 -0.05 9.79 5.03
CA VAL A 103 -0.81 8.69 4.41
C VAL A 103 0.09 7.75 3.66
N VAL A 104 0.09 6.49 4.08
CA VAL A 104 0.75 5.40 3.38
C VAL A 104 -0.29 4.39 2.94
N VAL A 105 -0.44 4.21 1.64
CA VAL A 105 -1.39 3.27 1.05
C VAL A 105 -0.62 2.09 0.48
N LEU A 106 -1.00 0.89 0.91
CA LEU A 106 -0.44 -0.36 0.43
C LEU A 106 -1.50 -1.09 -0.40
N ILE A 107 -1.23 -1.33 -1.68
CA ILE A 107 -2.14 -2.03 -2.56
C ILE A 107 -1.64 -3.47 -2.74
N THR A 108 -2.54 -4.43 -2.56
CA THR A 108 -2.31 -5.85 -2.85
C THR A 108 -3.47 -6.40 -3.64
N THR A 109 -3.22 -7.45 -4.42
CA THR A 109 -4.32 -8.31 -4.86
C THR A 109 -4.78 -9.17 -3.69
N THR A 110 -5.96 -9.77 -3.78
CA THR A 110 -6.52 -10.61 -2.73
C THR A 110 -6.50 -12.07 -3.16
N LYS A 111 -6.21 -12.98 -2.23
CA LYS A 111 -6.40 -14.43 -2.43
C LYS A 111 -7.18 -15.01 -1.25
N MET A 112 -7.97 -16.05 -1.49
CA MET A 112 -8.56 -16.84 -0.43
C MET A 112 -7.52 -17.86 0.06
N ASP A 113 -7.41 -18.04 1.37
CA ASP A 113 -6.61 -19.11 1.96
C ASP A 113 -7.42 -20.42 2.08
N ASN A 114 -6.77 -21.48 2.58
CA ASN A 114 -7.39 -22.79 2.73
C ASN A 114 -8.50 -22.82 3.80
N GLU A 115 -8.61 -21.77 4.63
CA GLU A 115 -9.62 -21.63 5.68
C GLU A 115 -10.82 -20.80 5.20
N GLY A 116 -10.84 -20.40 3.91
CA GLY A 116 -11.91 -19.57 3.34
C GLY A 116 -11.78 -18.08 3.68
N THR A 117 -10.62 -17.64 4.19
CA THR A 117 -10.37 -16.24 4.53
C THR A 117 -9.65 -15.53 3.40
N PHE A 118 -10.19 -14.41 2.94
CA PHE A 118 -9.57 -13.52 1.99
C PHE A 118 -8.44 -12.73 2.65
N ARG A 119 -7.22 -12.84 2.11
CA ARG A 119 -6.01 -12.19 2.62
C ARG A 119 -5.24 -11.48 1.51
N PRO A 120 -4.32 -10.56 1.87
CA PRO A 120 -3.37 -10.01 0.90
C PRO A 120 -2.63 -11.13 0.16
N HIS A 121 -2.57 -11.02 -1.16
CA HIS A 121 -1.88 -11.96 -2.03
C HIS A 121 -0.39 -11.66 -2.03
N VAL A 122 0.25 -12.08 -0.96
CA VAL A 122 1.70 -12.13 -0.78
C VAL A 122 2.09 -13.53 -0.30
N GLN A 123 3.36 -13.87 -0.45
CA GLN A 123 3.95 -15.17 -0.10
C GLN A 123 4.49 -15.18 1.33
N GLY A 124 4.57 -16.38 1.90
CA GLY A 124 5.07 -16.60 3.26
C GLY A 124 4.16 -15.99 4.32
N GLN A 125 4.72 -15.76 5.51
CA GLN A 125 4.02 -15.21 6.68
C GLN A 125 3.59 -13.74 6.51
N LEU A 126 4.02 -13.07 5.44
CA LEU A 126 3.70 -11.67 5.19
C LEU A 126 2.19 -11.46 4.99
N ASN A 127 1.45 -12.46 4.49
CA ASN A 127 0.00 -12.36 4.31
C ASN A 127 -0.75 -12.29 5.65
N LEU A 128 -0.13 -12.77 6.73
CA LEU A 128 -0.63 -12.67 8.09
C LEU A 128 -0.13 -11.38 8.73
N SER A 129 1.15 -11.03 8.61
CA SER A 129 1.73 -9.88 9.32
C SER A 129 1.36 -8.52 8.71
N LEU A 130 1.24 -8.41 7.39
CA LEU A 130 0.97 -7.15 6.68
C LEU A 130 -0.28 -6.41 7.19
N PRO A 131 -1.45 -7.06 7.35
CA PRO A 131 -2.64 -6.42 7.93
C PRO A 131 -2.41 -5.80 9.31
N TYR A 132 -1.47 -6.30 10.13
CA TYR A 132 -1.24 -5.75 11.47
C TYR A 132 -0.47 -4.43 11.47
N PHE A 133 0.30 -4.13 10.43
CA PHE A 133 1.12 -2.92 10.34
C PHE A 133 0.33 -1.65 10.03
N VAL A 134 -0.85 -1.78 9.43
CA VAL A 134 -1.69 -0.65 9.01
C VAL A 134 -2.88 -0.46 9.95
N ASP A 135 -3.46 0.74 9.95
CA ASP A 135 -4.66 1.04 10.74
C ASP A 135 -5.95 0.63 10.05
N VAL A 136 -5.96 0.71 8.72
CA VAL A 136 -7.11 0.35 7.88
C VAL A 136 -6.73 -0.78 6.94
N VAL A 137 -7.57 -1.82 6.88
CA VAL A 137 -7.52 -2.89 5.88
C VAL A 137 -8.86 -2.88 5.16
N GLY A 138 -8.82 -2.54 3.88
CA GLY A 138 -10.01 -2.42 3.05
C GLY A 138 -10.02 -3.42 1.88
N TYR A 139 -11.20 -3.93 1.54
CA TYR A 139 -11.41 -4.80 0.38
C TYR A 139 -12.25 -4.08 -0.67
N LEU A 140 -11.64 -3.80 -1.83
CA LEU A 140 -12.35 -3.21 -2.96
C LEU A 140 -13.22 -4.27 -3.65
N HIS A 141 -14.48 -3.94 -3.83
CA HIS A 141 -15.44 -4.76 -4.56
C HIS A 141 -16.48 -3.87 -5.25
N THR A 142 -17.33 -4.46 -6.08
CA THR A 142 -18.45 -3.78 -6.72
C THR A 142 -19.76 -4.30 -6.17
N GLY A 143 -20.70 -3.41 -5.87
CA GLY A 143 -22.04 -3.79 -5.41
C GLY A 143 -23.10 -2.90 -6.04
N LEU A 144 -24.34 -3.38 -6.07
CA LEU A 144 -25.47 -2.56 -6.51
C LEU A 144 -25.74 -1.45 -5.48
N ASN A 145 -26.09 -0.28 -6.00
CA ASN A 145 -26.73 0.78 -5.24
C ASN A 145 -28.23 0.44 -5.12
N GLY A 146 -28.74 0.38 -3.89
CA GLY A 146 -30.12 -0.03 -3.61
C GLY A 146 -31.18 0.97 -4.09
N GLU A 147 -30.79 2.23 -4.33
CA GLU A 147 -31.68 3.30 -4.79
C GLU A 147 -31.64 3.47 -6.30
N THR A 148 -30.44 3.48 -6.90
CA THR A 148 -30.25 3.75 -8.33
C THR A 148 -30.20 2.50 -9.20
N GLY A 149 -29.98 1.32 -8.59
CA GLY A 149 -29.76 0.07 -9.31
C GLY A 149 -28.44 0.01 -10.09
N GLN A 150 -27.58 1.02 -9.95
CA GLN A 150 -26.28 1.06 -10.65
C GLN A 150 -25.20 0.31 -9.87
N MET A 151 -24.20 -0.20 -10.59
CA MET A 151 -23.02 -0.80 -9.98
C MET A 151 -22.08 0.31 -9.47
N GLU A 152 -21.71 0.23 -8.20
CA GLU A 152 -20.77 1.16 -7.56
C GLU A 152 -19.58 0.42 -6.98
N ARG A 153 -18.43 1.10 -6.94
CA ARG A 153 -17.23 0.58 -6.26
C ARG A 153 -17.38 0.87 -4.76
N LYS A 154 -17.11 -0.13 -3.93
CA LYS A 154 -17.22 -0.04 -2.48
C LYS A 154 -15.95 -0.61 -1.84
N LEU A 155 -15.54 -0.03 -0.72
CA LEU A 155 -14.44 -0.51 0.11
C LEU A 155 -15.00 -1.05 1.43
N LEU A 156 -14.96 -2.36 1.61
CA LEU A 156 -15.29 -2.99 2.88
C LEU A 156 -14.16 -2.76 3.87
N VAL A 157 -14.44 -2.08 4.99
CA VAL A 157 -13.47 -1.74 6.03
C VAL A 157 -13.83 -2.31 7.41
N THR A 158 -14.99 -2.96 7.52
CA THR A 158 -15.41 -3.68 8.73
C THR A 158 -15.23 -5.19 8.57
N SER A 159 -14.72 -5.84 9.62
CA SER A 159 -14.54 -7.30 9.63
C SER A 159 -15.88 -8.02 9.48
N ILE A 160 -15.94 -8.96 8.55
CA ILE A 160 -17.08 -9.88 8.34
C ILE A 160 -16.54 -11.30 8.14
N PRO A 161 -17.38 -12.35 8.23
CA PRO A 161 -16.93 -13.73 7.99
C PRO A 161 -16.17 -13.85 6.66
N GLY A 162 -14.96 -14.39 6.72
CA GLY A 162 -14.08 -14.57 5.56
C GLY A 162 -13.27 -13.33 5.16
N PHE A 163 -13.46 -12.15 5.76
CA PHE A 163 -12.71 -10.93 5.43
C PHE A 163 -12.07 -10.31 6.67
N ILE A 164 -10.75 -10.19 6.68
CA ILE A 164 -9.98 -9.57 7.77
C ILE A 164 -9.91 -8.04 7.67
N ALA A 165 -10.98 -7.43 7.17
CA ALA A 165 -11.10 -5.98 7.06
C ALA A 165 -11.09 -5.33 8.44
N LYS A 166 -10.54 -4.12 8.54
CA LYS A 166 -10.52 -3.36 9.79
C LYS A 166 -10.41 -1.87 9.54
N ASP A 167 -10.93 -1.09 10.48
CA ASP A 167 -10.69 0.34 10.59
C ASP A 167 -10.42 0.68 12.05
N ARG A 168 -9.16 1.00 12.39
CA ARG A 168 -8.80 1.45 13.74
C ARG A 168 -9.11 2.93 13.99
N THR A 169 -9.43 3.70 12.94
CA THR A 169 -9.81 5.10 13.08
C THR A 169 -11.25 5.25 13.57
N ASN A 170 -12.09 4.24 13.31
CA ASN A 170 -13.55 4.25 13.53
C ASN A 170 -14.26 5.40 12.81
N ARG A 171 -13.69 5.92 11.71
CA ARG A 171 -14.23 7.05 10.97
C ARG A 171 -14.82 6.65 9.62
N LEU A 172 -14.49 5.48 9.07
CA LEU A 172 -14.89 5.09 7.71
C LEU A 172 -16.21 4.29 7.64
N GLY A 173 -16.80 3.95 8.78
CA GLY A 173 -18.07 3.22 8.84
C GLY A 173 -17.95 1.73 8.49
N TYR A 174 -19.04 1.14 8.00
CA TYR A 174 -19.07 -0.27 7.61
C TYR A 174 -18.38 -0.52 6.25
N GLU A 175 -18.78 0.28 5.26
CA GLU A 175 -18.28 0.28 3.89
C GLU A 175 -18.17 1.73 3.38
N PHE A 176 -17.14 2.01 2.59
CA PHE A 176 -16.92 3.31 1.96
C PHE A 176 -17.29 3.25 0.48
N VAL A 177 -18.29 4.03 0.07
CA VAL A 177 -18.79 4.06 -1.32
C VAL A 177 -17.92 4.99 -2.17
N ASN A 178 -17.62 4.57 -3.41
CA ASN A 178 -16.77 5.26 -4.36
C ASN A 178 -15.45 5.75 -3.73
N PRO A 179 -14.64 4.81 -3.20
CA PRO A 179 -13.46 5.13 -2.40
C PRO A 179 -12.45 5.96 -3.21
N ASN A 180 -12.07 7.09 -2.63
CA ASN A 180 -11.03 7.98 -3.11
C ASN A 180 -10.16 8.37 -1.91
N ILE A 181 -8.84 8.37 -2.07
CA ILE A 181 -7.93 8.63 -0.96
C ILE A 181 -8.15 10.03 -0.37
N GLU A 182 -8.34 11.07 -1.18
CA GLU A 182 -8.59 12.43 -0.70
C GLU A 182 -9.87 12.51 0.15
N THR A 183 -10.95 11.85 -0.27
CA THR A 183 -12.21 11.85 0.46
C THR A 183 -12.13 11.01 1.74
N MET A 184 -11.46 9.85 1.69
CA MET A 184 -11.21 9.01 2.87
C MET A 184 -10.38 9.76 3.92
N LEU A 185 -9.36 10.50 3.49
CA LEU A 185 -8.53 11.31 4.39
C LEU A 185 -9.30 12.47 5.00
N THR A 186 -10.16 13.12 4.22
CA THR A 186 -11.05 14.16 4.74
C THR A 186 -11.95 13.59 5.83
N GLN A 187 -12.47 12.38 5.65
CA GLN A 187 -13.28 11.71 6.68
C GLN A 187 -12.46 11.26 7.89
N ILE A 188 -11.21 10.84 7.70
CA ILE A 188 -10.31 10.42 8.79
C ILE A 188 -9.77 11.61 9.59
N TYR A 189 -9.41 12.73 8.97
CA TYR A 189 -8.72 13.85 9.64
C TYR A 189 -9.54 15.13 9.77
N GLY A 190 -10.57 15.31 8.94
CA GLY A 190 -11.39 16.54 8.89
C GLY A 190 -12.63 16.53 9.80
N GLY A 191 -12.77 15.50 10.64
CA GLY A 191 -13.78 15.41 11.69
C GLY A 191 -13.24 15.81 13.05
#